data_AF-A0A8J2S860-F1
#
_entry.id   AF-A0A8J2S860-F1
#
_cell.length_a   1.000
_cell.length_b   1.000
_cell.length_c   1.000
_cell.angle_alpha   90.00
_cell.angle_beta   90.00
_cell.angle_gamma   90.00
#
_symmetry.space_group_name_H-M   'P 1'
#
loop_
_entity.id
_entity.type
_entity.pdbx_description
1 polymer ?
#
loop_
_entity_poly.entity_id
_entity_poly.type
_entity_poly.pdbx_seq_one_letter_code
_entity_poly.pdbx_strand_id
1 'polypeptide(L)'
;MPVLAPSNGRRQRREGKRAAALKFMDKVEPLVAELIQCADTTLALRNDTDVAEAMLRFLRQRVAGVPPPPAQSPPRHAVAAPPSKNVKRELKPLLCDMCKRACAARPTDVDAFFVAYLERRPAFIQRTSRDASRRDLLSEWWAPPDRWRLVWADEFDYVGAPDATKWEYQTTCNAWVHDEEHLELQHYTERNAVVEDGCLKITARLEEEEGCAYTSSRLRTQYKGDWLYGRIEVCAKLPPHHRGLWPAIWLLPTDDAYGHWPSSGEVDVMEHVGWKEKGTVHAGVHTRTSNHRDKTHRTSSTVVDDAHDAFHVYSLVWRVDGMDVFVDGDLVHRVLRSEEEDWPFDKRFYLLLNVAVGGKWAGKHGVDPEAFPATMEVAYVRVYRERCS
;
A
#
# COMPACT_ATOMS: atom_id res chain seq x y z
N MET A 1 74.89 23.73 -12.42
CA MET A 1 73.73 22.81 -12.24
C MET A 1 72.55 23.64 -11.76
N PRO A 2 71.46 23.78 -12.55
CA PRO A 2 70.41 24.77 -12.31
C PRO A 2 69.38 24.29 -11.28
N VAL A 3 68.82 25.26 -10.56
CA VAL A 3 67.71 25.10 -9.60
C VAL A 3 66.40 25.14 -10.38
N LEU A 4 65.62 24.06 -10.34
CA LEU A 4 64.29 23.97 -10.95
C LEU A 4 63.24 24.69 -10.10
N ALA A 5 62.50 25.60 -10.73
CA ALA A 5 61.39 26.35 -10.12
C ALA A 5 60.17 25.43 -9.84
N PRO A 6 59.41 25.64 -8.75
CA PRO A 6 58.19 24.86 -8.49
C PRO A 6 57.07 25.28 -9.44
N SER A 7 56.34 24.28 -9.95
CA SER A 7 55.39 24.39 -11.05
C SER A 7 54.08 25.13 -10.70
N ASN A 8 53.68 26.03 -11.61
CA ASN A 8 52.44 26.83 -11.61
C ASN A 8 51.11 26.03 -11.61
N GLY A 9 51.16 24.70 -11.75
CA GLY A 9 49.96 23.87 -11.94
C GLY A 9 49.08 23.68 -10.69
N ARG A 10 49.65 23.77 -9.47
CA ARG A 10 48.86 23.64 -8.23
C ARG A 10 48.03 24.89 -7.91
N ARG A 11 48.52 26.08 -8.29
CA ARG A 11 47.85 27.36 -8.04
C ARG A 11 46.65 27.54 -8.99
N GLN A 12 46.83 27.26 -10.28
CA GLN A 12 45.77 27.26 -11.28
C GLN A 12 44.65 26.22 -10.99
N ARG A 13 45.00 25.02 -10.51
CA ARG A 13 44.00 24.02 -10.09
C ARG A 13 43.21 24.43 -8.84
N ARG A 14 43.81 25.19 -7.91
CA ARG A 14 43.13 25.70 -6.71
C ARG A 14 42.20 26.87 -7.05
N GLU A 15 42.63 27.75 -7.94
CA GLU A 15 41.81 28.88 -8.42
C GLU A 15 40.61 28.40 -9.26
N GLY A 16 40.80 27.39 -10.13
CA GLY A 16 39.69 26.78 -10.88
C GLY A 16 38.65 26.08 -9.98
N LYS A 17 39.08 25.40 -8.91
CA LYS A 17 38.18 24.79 -7.93
C LYS A 17 37.45 25.83 -7.07
N ARG A 18 38.11 26.95 -6.74
CA ARG A 18 37.49 28.05 -5.98
C ARG A 18 36.46 28.82 -6.81
N ALA A 19 36.73 29.04 -8.10
CA ALA A 19 35.77 29.64 -9.04
C ALA A 19 34.56 28.73 -9.32
N ALA A 20 34.76 27.40 -9.38
CA ALA A 20 33.68 26.44 -9.51
C ALA A 20 32.82 26.35 -8.23
N ALA A 21 33.44 26.45 -7.05
CA ALA A 21 32.73 26.50 -5.77
C ALA A 21 31.93 27.80 -5.59
N LEU A 22 32.48 28.95 -6.01
CA LEU A 22 31.75 30.23 -6.02
C LEU A 22 30.56 30.19 -6.99
N LYS A 23 30.73 29.68 -8.23
CA LYS A 23 29.61 29.47 -9.17
C LYS A 23 28.56 28.46 -8.71
N PHE A 24 28.94 27.53 -7.82
CA PHE A 24 28.01 26.60 -7.19
C PHE A 24 27.26 27.27 -6.04
N MET A 25 27.94 28.07 -5.22
CA MET A 25 27.32 28.84 -4.14
C MET A 25 26.37 29.92 -4.66
N ASP A 26 26.70 30.62 -5.75
CA ASP A 26 25.81 31.59 -6.43
C ASP A 26 24.50 30.95 -6.96
N LYS A 27 24.51 29.63 -7.18
CA LYS A 27 23.31 28.86 -7.58
C LYS A 27 22.55 28.26 -6.40
N VAL A 28 23.22 28.06 -5.27
CA VAL A 28 22.64 27.47 -4.05
C VAL A 28 22.02 28.53 -3.15
N GLU A 29 22.54 29.76 -3.15
CA GLU A 29 22.00 30.89 -2.38
C GLU A 29 20.51 31.19 -2.66
N PRO A 30 20.04 31.25 -3.92
CA PRO A 30 18.63 31.46 -4.23
C PRO A 30 17.74 30.30 -3.77
N LEU A 31 18.23 29.05 -3.89
CA LEU A 31 17.54 27.83 -3.44
C LEU A 31 17.42 27.76 -1.92
N VAL A 32 18.44 28.23 -1.20
CA VAL A 32 18.42 28.32 0.26
C VAL A 32 17.50 29.46 0.72
N ALA A 33 17.43 30.57 -0.01
CA ALA A 33 16.47 31.64 0.24
C ALA A 33 15.01 31.17 0.03
N GLU A 34 14.74 30.40 -1.03
CA GLU A 34 13.42 29.79 -1.28
C GLU A 34 13.04 28.74 -0.21
N LEU A 35 14.01 27.93 0.25
CA LEU A 35 13.80 26.99 1.35
C LEU A 35 13.52 27.69 2.70
N ILE A 36 14.20 28.81 2.96
CA ILE A 36 13.95 29.64 4.15
C ILE A 36 12.56 30.29 4.05
N GLN A 37 12.18 30.80 2.88
CA GLN A 37 10.87 31.40 2.65
C GLN A 37 9.73 30.38 2.77
N CYS A 38 9.95 29.15 2.31
CA CYS A 38 9.01 28.03 2.43
C CYS A 38 8.86 27.57 3.89
N ALA A 39 9.97 27.52 4.64
CA ALA A 39 9.96 27.20 6.06
C ALA A 39 9.32 28.31 6.91
N ASP A 40 9.58 29.59 6.61
CA ASP A 40 8.95 30.73 7.28
C ASP A 40 7.44 30.79 7.01
N THR A 41 7.02 30.44 5.78
CA THR A 41 5.58 30.33 5.42
C THR A 41 4.91 29.16 6.17
N THR A 42 5.63 28.06 6.36
CA THR A 42 5.12 26.88 7.11
C THR A 42 5.00 27.16 8.61
N LEU A 43 5.91 27.96 9.19
CA LEU A 43 5.85 28.39 10.59
C LEU A 43 4.73 29.39 10.87
N ALA A 44 4.47 30.31 9.94
CA ALA A 44 3.37 31.26 10.05
C ALA A 44 1.98 30.59 10.06
N LEU A 45 1.88 29.33 9.60
CA LEU A 45 0.62 28.61 9.42
C LEU A 45 0.29 27.59 10.51
N ARG A 46 1.22 27.21 11.41
CA ARG A 46 1.02 25.98 12.22
C ARG A 46 1.24 26.04 13.73
N ASN A 47 1.65 27.15 14.32
CA ASN A 47 1.66 27.34 15.79
C ASN A 47 2.30 26.19 16.62
N ASP A 48 3.25 25.45 16.03
CA ASP A 48 3.99 24.37 16.68
C ASP A 48 5.49 24.68 16.55
N THR A 49 6.06 25.17 17.65
CA THR A 49 7.24 26.04 17.63
C THR A 49 8.57 25.32 17.81
N ASP A 50 8.64 24.05 18.21
CA ASP A 50 9.94 23.54 18.71
C ASP A 50 10.82 22.89 17.64
N VAL A 51 10.23 22.15 16.69
CA VAL A 51 11.00 21.40 15.68
C VAL A 51 11.32 22.25 14.46
N ALA A 52 10.34 23.02 13.98
CA ALA A 52 10.52 23.93 12.86
C ALA A 52 11.48 25.09 13.21
N GLU A 53 11.42 25.60 14.44
CA GLU A 53 12.32 26.64 14.90
C GLU A 53 13.74 26.09 15.14
N ALA A 54 13.90 24.85 15.60
CA ALA A 54 15.22 24.20 15.68
C ALA A 54 15.85 23.97 14.30
N MET A 55 15.06 23.57 13.30
CA MET A 55 15.52 23.42 11.91
C MET A 55 15.87 24.77 11.28
N LEU A 56 15.04 25.81 11.46
CA LEU A 56 15.37 27.15 10.97
C LEU A 56 16.57 27.76 11.67
N ARG A 57 16.73 27.57 12.99
CA ARG A 57 17.88 28.07 13.75
C ARG A 57 19.16 27.39 13.27
N PHE A 58 19.10 26.09 12.96
CA PHE A 58 20.19 25.34 12.34
C PHE A 58 20.54 25.83 10.92
N LEU A 59 19.52 26.10 10.10
CA LEU A 59 19.70 26.59 8.73
C LEU A 59 20.24 28.03 8.71
N ARG A 60 19.72 28.92 9.56
CA ARG A 60 20.18 30.31 9.69
C ARG A 60 21.61 30.41 10.22
N GLN A 61 22.02 29.57 11.17
CA GLN A 61 23.41 29.50 11.64
C GLN A 61 24.39 29.05 10.55
N ARG A 62 23.95 28.16 9.66
CA ARG A 62 24.75 27.67 8.52
C ARG A 62 24.89 28.70 7.40
N VAL A 63 23.88 29.52 7.17
CA VAL A 63 23.89 30.59 6.17
C VAL A 63 24.68 31.82 6.67
N ALA A 64 24.57 32.18 7.95
CA ALA A 64 25.26 33.34 8.52
C ALA A 64 26.74 33.10 8.90
N GLY A 65 27.24 31.86 8.81
CA GLY A 65 28.64 31.52 9.10
C GLY A 65 29.06 31.65 10.57
N VAL A 66 28.11 31.68 11.52
CA VAL A 66 28.40 31.86 12.96
C VAL A 66 28.58 30.49 13.65
N PRO A 67 29.67 30.25 14.39
CA PRO A 67 29.86 28.99 15.11
C PRO A 67 28.92 28.86 16.34
N PRO A 68 28.54 27.62 16.73
CA PRO A 68 27.57 27.40 17.80
C PRO A 68 28.13 27.82 19.17
N PRO A 69 27.29 28.32 20.11
CA PRO A 69 27.72 28.63 21.47
C PRO A 69 27.99 27.34 22.28
N PRO A 70 28.83 27.40 23.32
CA PRO A 70 29.15 26.24 24.14
C PRO A 70 27.92 25.77 24.94
N ALA A 71 27.77 24.45 25.06
CA ALA A 71 26.62 23.80 25.64
C ALA A 71 26.40 24.19 27.11
N GLN A 72 25.19 24.67 27.44
CA GLN A 72 24.69 24.72 28.81
C GLN A 72 23.69 23.58 29.03
N SER A 73 23.84 22.90 30.16
CA SER A 73 23.04 21.73 30.56
C SER A 73 21.55 22.09 30.73
N PRO A 74 20.60 21.29 30.22
CA PRO A 74 19.19 21.54 30.43
C PRO A 74 18.73 21.09 31.83
N PRO A 75 17.66 21.69 32.40
CA PRO A 75 17.06 21.19 33.62
C PRO A 75 16.31 19.88 33.35
N ARG A 76 16.34 19.00 34.35
CA ARG A 76 15.78 17.66 34.30
C ARG A 76 14.25 17.70 34.23
N HIS A 77 13.68 17.27 33.10
CA HIS A 77 12.41 16.54 33.10
C HIS A 77 12.55 15.28 32.24
N ALA A 78 11.98 14.19 32.74
CA ALA A 78 12.24 12.82 32.33
C ALA A 78 11.84 12.58 30.87
N VAL A 79 12.82 12.23 30.04
CA VAL A 79 12.61 11.71 28.68
C VAL A 79 13.22 10.32 28.63
N ALA A 80 12.47 9.41 28.01
CA ALA A 80 12.82 8.01 27.77
C ALA A 80 14.25 7.85 27.22
N ALA A 81 14.88 6.73 27.60
CA ALA A 81 16.28 6.45 27.28
C ALA A 81 16.54 6.51 25.75
N PRO A 82 17.62 7.18 25.31
CA PRO A 82 17.95 7.27 23.89
C PRO A 82 18.41 5.90 23.35
N PRO A 83 18.12 5.59 22.08
CA PRO A 83 18.55 4.34 21.46
C PRO A 83 20.09 4.22 21.47
N SER A 84 20.57 3.00 21.68
CA SER A 84 21.98 2.70 21.91
C SER A 84 22.89 3.23 20.79
N LYS A 85 24.13 3.59 21.15
CA LYS A 85 25.15 4.19 20.27
C LYS A 85 25.44 3.40 18.98
N ASN A 86 25.00 2.14 18.88
CA ASN A 86 25.13 1.31 17.69
C ASN A 86 24.22 1.78 16.54
N VAL A 87 23.00 2.27 16.85
CA VAL A 87 22.01 2.72 15.87
C VAL A 87 22.53 3.91 15.04
N LYS A 88 23.23 4.86 15.68
CA LYS A 88 23.80 6.04 15.01
C LYS A 88 24.97 5.73 14.08
N ARG A 89 25.71 4.64 14.30
CA ARG A 89 26.85 4.25 13.46
C ARG A 89 26.39 3.58 12.16
N GLU A 90 25.23 2.95 12.19
CA GLU A 90 24.62 2.24 11.06
C GLU A 90 23.73 3.13 10.18
N LEU A 91 23.07 4.16 10.77
CA LEU A 91 22.19 5.08 10.05
C LEU A 91 22.90 6.15 9.21
N LYS A 92 24.11 6.56 9.60
CA LYS A 92 24.82 7.69 8.99
C LYS A 92 25.23 7.45 7.52
N PRO A 93 25.71 6.26 7.12
CA PRO A 93 25.97 5.96 5.71
C PRO A 93 24.67 5.91 4.89
N LEU A 94 23.60 5.33 5.47
CA LEU A 94 22.28 5.22 4.84
C LEU A 94 21.68 6.58 4.48
N LEU A 95 21.74 7.54 5.41
CA LEU A 95 21.24 8.91 5.21
C LEU A 95 22.05 9.68 4.16
N CYS A 96 23.37 9.45 4.12
CA CYS A 96 24.26 10.12 3.18
C CYS A 96 24.07 9.62 1.74
N ASP A 97 23.71 8.34 1.55
CA ASP A 97 23.43 7.77 0.24
C ASP A 97 22.04 8.19 -0.28
N MET A 98 21.04 8.27 0.61
CA MET A 98 19.71 8.80 0.30
C MET A 98 19.77 10.25 -0.20
N CYS A 99 20.53 11.12 0.49
CA CYS A 99 20.66 12.52 0.08
C CYS A 99 21.35 12.68 -1.29
N LYS A 100 22.29 11.80 -1.66
CA LYS A 100 22.98 11.87 -2.95
C LYS A 100 22.08 11.46 -4.12
N ARG A 101 21.16 10.50 -3.92
CA ARG A 101 20.23 10.03 -4.96
C ARG A 101 19.06 10.99 -5.14
N ALA A 102 18.55 11.56 -4.05
CA ALA A 102 17.53 12.62 -4.08
C ALA A 102 18.00 13.89 -4.82
N CYS A 103 19.29 14.24 -4.72
CA CYS A 103 19.86 15.38 -5.46
C CYS A 103 20.04 15.15 -6.97
N ALA A 104 19.81 13.94 -7.49
CA ALA A 104 19.99 13.61 -8.90
C ALA A 104 18.68 13.47 -9.70
N ALA A 105 17.52 13.58 -9.04
CA ALA A 105 16.22 13.34 -9.64
C ALA A 105 15.55 14.62 -10.19
N ARG A 106 14.71 14.45 -11.21
CA ARG A 106 13.84 15.46 -11.84
C ARG A 106 12.37 14.99 -11.69
N PRO A 107 11.34 15.83 -11.97
CA PRO A 107 9.98 15.85 -11.37
C PRO A 107 9.05 14.60 -11.41
N THR A 108 9.57 13.38 -11.32
CA THR A 108 8.85 12.10 -11.24
C THR A 108 9.13 11.38 -9.91
N ASP A 109 9.34 12.14 -8.84
CA ASP A 109 9.90 11.67 -7.55
C ASP A 109 8.95 10.85 -6.63
N VAL A 110 7.81 10.39 -7.15
CA VAL A 110 7.00 9.36 -6.45
C VAL A 110 7.63 7.98 -6.63
N ASP A 111 8.22 7.72 -7.79
CA ASP A 111 8.83 6.43 -8.13
C ASP A 111 10.22 6.26 -7.47
N ALA A 112 10.96 7.36 -7.27
CA ALA A 112 12.30 7.32 -6.66
C ALA A 112 12.26 6.99 -5.15
N PHE A 113 11.21 7.44 -4.45
CA PHE A 113 10.93 7.06 -3.07
C PHE A 113 10.57 5.57 -2.96
N PHE A 114 9.73 5.07 -3.88
CA PHE A 114 9.34 3.66 -3.96
C PHE A 114 10.52 2.73 -4.28
N VAL A 115 11.37 3.08 -5.23
CA VAL A 115 12.55 2.26 -5.58
C VAL A 115 13.55 2.19 -4.43
N ALA A 116 13.78 3.30 -3.70
CA ALA A 116 14.63 3.30 -2.50
C ALA A 116 14.03 2.51 -1.31
N TYR A 117 12.70 2.37 -1.28
CA TYR A 117 11.93 1.54 -0.35
C TYR A 117 12.10 0.03 -0.67
N LEU A 118 12.01 -0.35 -1.96
CA LEU A 118 12.19 -1.73 -2.44
C LEU A 118 13.61 -2.29 -2.19
N GLU A 119 14.64 -1.47 -2.33
CA GLU A 119 16.04 -1.88 -2.13
C GLU A 119 16.38 -2.28 -0.68
N ARG A 120 15.54 -1.93 0.32
CA ARG A 120 15.77 -2.24 1.74
C ARG A 120 14.95 -3.41 2.28
N ARG A 121 14.07 -3.97 1.46
CA ARG A 121 13.10 -5.04 1.75
C ARG A 121 13.69 -6.37 2.28
N PRO A 122 14.83 -6.91 1.78
CA PRO A 122 15.31 -8.25 2.18
C PRO A 122 15.78 -8.34 3.64
N ALA A 123 16.30 -7.26 4.21
CA ALA A 123 16.85 -7.24 5.57
C ALA A 123 15.76 -7.16 6.66
N PHE A 124 14.54 -6.77 6.29
CA PHE A 124 13.41 -6.64 7.20
C PHE A 124 12.54 -7.90 7.24
N ILE A 125 12.28 -8.51 6.08
CA ILE A 125 11.44 -9.71 5.94
C ILE A 125 12.03 -10.93 6.67
N GLN A 126 13.36 -11.10 6.69
CA GLN A 126 13.99 -12.29 7.30
C GLN A 126 13.94 -12.34 8.84
N ARG A 127 13.49 -11.29 9.55
CA ARG A 127 13.62 -11.19 11.02
C ARG A 127 12.32 -11.34 11.83
N THR A 128 11.14 -11.42 11.20
CA THR A 128 9.86 -11.08 11.87
C THR A 128 8.75 -12.13 11.75
N SER A 129 9.07 -13.39 11.46
CA SER A 129 8.06 -14.45 11.46
C SER A 129 7.71 -14.88 12.91
N ARG A 130 6.40 -14.86 13.22
CA ARG A 130 5.73 -15.34 14.45
C ARG A 130 5.53 -14.29 15.56
N ASP A 131 4.53 -13.41 15.42
CA ASP A 131 3.55 -13.19 16.51
C ASP A 131 2.42 -12.20 16.12
N ALA A 132 1.32 -12.24 16.86
CA ALA A 132 0.12 -11.40 16.71
C ALA A 132 0.34 -9.89 16.95
N SER A 133 1.53 -9.47 17.42
CA SER A 133 1.92 -8.07 17.63
C SER A 133 2.27 -7.30 16.33
N ARG A 134 1.73 -7.75 15.19
CA ARG A 134 2.15 -7.34 13.83
C ARG A 134 1.28 -6.24 13.19
N ARG A 135 0.09 -5.94 13.75
CA ARG A 135 -0.85 -4.92 13.20
C ARG A 135 -0.27 -3.51 13.26
N ASP A 136 0.28 -3.12 14.41
CA ASP A 136 0.82 -1.77 14.60
C ASP A 136 2.07 -1.55 13.76
N LEU A 137 2.96 -2.55 13.64
CA LEU A 137 4.20 -2.44 12.87
C LEU A 137 3.96 -2.30 11.36
N LEU A 138 2.97 -2.98 10.79
CA LEU A 138 2.60 -2.82 9.37
C LEU A 138 1.94 -1.45 9.13
N SER A 139 1.14 -0.96 10.09
CA SER A 139 0.55 0.36 10.01
C SER A 139 1.54 1.52 10.18
N GLU A 140 2.56 1.35 11.03
CA GLU A 140 3.65 2.31 11.24
C GLU A 140 4.65 2.29 10.07
N TRP A 141 4.87 1.13 9.44
CA TRP A 141 5.73 0.98 8.26
C TRP A 141 5.14 1.56 6.99
N TRP A 142 3.81 1.58 6.88
CA TRP A 142 3.09 1.95 5.67
C TRP A 142 2.15 3.16 5.86
N ALA A 143 2.35 3.96 6.92
CA ALA A 143 1.60 5.18 7.13
C ALA A 143 1.58 6.00 5.83
N PRO A 144 0.39 6.19 5.21
CA PRO A 144 0.35 6.93 3.99
C PRO A 144 0.89 8.34 4.27
N PRO A 145 1.64 8.96 3.33
CA PRO A 145 2.17 10.30 3.54
C PRO A 145 1.07 11.25 4.02
N ASP A 146 1.42 12.34 4.72
CA ASP A 146 0.49 13.34 5.28
C ASP A 146 -0.65 13.79 4.34
N ARG A 147 -0.50 13.55 3.03
CA ARG A 147 -1.53 13.68 2.00
C ARG A 147 -2.73 12.75 2.15
N TRP A 148 -2.72 11.66 2.93
CA TRP A 148 -3.93 10.83 3.11
C TRP A 148 -4.52 10.99 4.49
N ARG A 149 -5.84 10.94 4.57
CA ARG A 149 -6.61 10.97 5.82
C ARG A 149 -7.47 9.70 5.88
N LEU A 150 -7.36 8.94 6.96
CA LEU A 150 -8.26 7.82 7.23
C LEU A 150 -9.70 8.35 7.34
N VAL A 151 -10.61 7.78 6.56
CA VAL A 151 -12.02 8.19 6.51
C VAL A 151 -12.98 7.07 6.88
N TRP A 152 -12.54 5.82 6.80
CA TRP A 152 -13.31 4.64 7.20
C TRP A 152 -12.34 3.52 7.56
N ALA A 153 -12.68 2.72 8.57
CA ALA A 153 -11.89 1.55 8.94
C ALA A 153 -12.75 0.48 9.61
N ASP A 154 -12.33 -0.78 9.46
CA ASP A 154 -12.68 -1.86 10.36
C ASP A 154 -11.42 -2.59 10.79
N GLU A 155 -11.08 -2.48 12.07
CA GLU A 155 -9.88 -3.09 12.68
C GLU A 155 -10.16 -4.49 13.23
N PHE A 156 -11.43 -4.92 13.21
CA PHE A 156 -11.85 -6.24 13.66
C PHE A 156 -11.47 -6.57 15.12
N ASP A 157 -11.24 -5.56 15.95
CA ASP A 157 -10.94 -5.68 17.40
C ASP A 157 -12.20 -5.90 18.25
N TYR A 158 -13.05 -6.83 17.83
CA TYR A 158 -14.26 -7.25 18.54
C TYR A 158 -14.47 -8.76 18.37
N VAL A 159 -15.47 -9.33 19.04
CA VAL A 159 -15.83 -10.74 18.92
C VAL A 159 -17.29 -10.87 18.50
N GLY A 160 -17.57 -11.67 17.49
CA GLY A 160 -18.93 -11.96 17.02
C GLY A 160 -19.08 -11.81 15.51
N ALA A 161 -20.28 -11.51 15.05
CA ALA A 161 -20.53 -11.27 13.64
C ALA A 161 -19.86 -9.95 13.17
N PRO A 162 -19.41 -9.86 11.90
CA PRO A 162 -19.08 -8.60 11.24
C PRO A 162 -20.07 -7.48 11.54
N ASP A 163 -19.55 -6.28 11.80
CA ASP A 163 -20.36 -5.10 12.12
C ASP A 163 -21.38 -4.81 11.01
N ALA A 164 -22.67 -5.02 11.31
CA ALA A 164 -23.75 -4.85 10.36
C ALA A 164 -23.96 -3.39 9.92
N THR A 165 -23.34 -2.41 10.57
CA THR A 165 -23.31 -1.02 10.08
C THR A 165 -22.29 -0.81 8.96
N LYS A 166 -21.32 -1.72 8.81
CA LYS A 166 -20.22 -1.69 7.84
C LYS A 166 -20.35 -2.73 6.73
N TRP A 167 -20.87 -3.91 7.07
CA TRP A 167 -20.89 -5.08 6.20
C TRP A 167 -22.31 -5.62 5.98
N GLU A 168 -22.53 -6.17 4.80
CA GLU A 168 -23.70 -6.96 4.44
C GLU A 168 -23.24 -8.32 3.89
N TYR A 169 -23.93 -9.39 4.27
CA TYR A 169 -23.76 -10.70 3.66
C TYR A 169 -24.50 -10.77 2.33
N GLN A 170 -23.79 -11.04 1.24
CA GLN A 170 -24.40 -11.16 -0.08
C GLN A 170 -24.89 -12.60 -0.34
N THR A 171 -25.96 -13.02 0.34
CA THR A 171 -26.56 -14.35 0.15
C THR A 171 -27.43 -14.43 -1.11
N THR A 172 -27.90 -13.30 -1.62
CA THR A 172 -28.79 -13.23 -2.80
C THR A 172 -28.07 -13.55 -4.11
N CYS A 173 -26.75 -13.70 -4.13
CA CYS A 173 -25.99 -14.01 -5.35
C CYS A 173 -25.86 -15.51 -5.63
N ASN A 174 -26.31 -16.39 -4.72
CA ASN A 174 -26.10 -17.84 -4.83
C ASN A 174 -26.58 -18.41 -6.18
N ALA A 175 -27.81 -18.09 -6.61
CA ALA A 175 -28.32 -18.55 -7.90
C ALA A 175 -27.47 -18.11 -9.11
N TRP A 176 -26.85 -16.93 -9.04
CA TRP A 176 -26.03 -16.39 -10.11
C TRP A 176 -24.62 -17.00 -10.12
N VAL A 177 -23.98 -17.20 -8.96
CA VAL A 177 -22.64 -17.81 -8.93
C VAL A 177 -22.63 -19.29 -9.31
N HIS A 178 -23.79 -19.97 -9.27
CA HIS A 178 -23.95 -21.37 -9.69
C HIS A 178 -24.31 -21.53 -11.17
N ASP A 179 -24.49 -20.43 -11.90
CA ASP A 179 -24.90 -20.49 -13.29
C ASP A 179 -23.83 -21.13 -14.20
N GLU A 180 -24.20 -21.40 -15.45
CA GLU A 180 -23.30 -21.97 -16.44
C GLU A 180 -22.10 -21.06 -16.75
N GLU A 181 -22.14 -19.80 -16.32
CA GLU A 181 -21.09 -18.83 -16.54
C GLU A 181 -19.99 -18.90 -15.46
N HIS A 182 -20.37 -18.91 -14.18
CA HIS A 182 -19.46 -18.85 -13.04
C HIS A 182 -19.05 -20.24 -12.60
N LEU A 183 -20.01 -21.16 -12.44
CA LEU A 183 -19.83 -22.53 -11.96
C LEU A 183 -19.14 -22.62 -10.58
N GLU A 184 -19.32 -21.61 -9.73
CA GLU A 184 -18.91 -21.70 -8.32
C GLU A 184 -19.76 -22.76 -7.60
N LEU A 185 -19.24 -23.34 -6.53
CA LEU A 185 -19.81 -24.54 -5.88
C LEU A 185 -20.28 -24.29 -4.44
N GLN A 186 -19.94 -23.14 -3.85
CA GLN A 186 -20.33 -22.80 -2.49
C GLN A 186 -21.70 -22.14 -2.43
N HIS A 187 -22.43 -22.41 -1.35
CA HIS A 187 -23.53 -21.58 -0.90
C HIS A 187 -23.00 -20.50 0.05
N TYR A 188 -23.09 -19.23 -0.32
CA TYR A 188 -22.74 -18.13 0.57
C TYR A 188 -23.77 -17.97 1.69
N THR A 189 -23.32 -18.00 2.95
CA THR A 189 -24.13 -17.83 4.15
C THR A 189 -23.56 -16.73 5.06
N GLU A 190 -24.30 -16.35 6.09
CA GLU A 190 -23.81 -15.49 7.18
C GLU A 190 -22.96 -16.23 8.22
N ARG A 191 -23.05 -17.56 8.28
CA ARG A 191 -22.44 -18.37 9.34
C ARG A 191 -20.96 -18.67 9.09
N ASN A 192 -20.47 -18.33 7.91
CA ASN A 192 -19.09 -18.58 7.46
C ASN A 192 -18.15 -17.38 7.67
N ALA A 193 -18.63 -16.30 8.27
CA ALA A 193 -17.79 -15.19 8.72
C ALA A 193 -17.93 -14.94 10.22
N VAL A 194 -16.80 -14.83 10.91
CA VAL A 194 -16.75 -14.47 12.33
C VAL A 194 -15.56 -13.54 12.57
N VAL A 195 -15.74 -12.59 13.49
CA VAL A 195 -14.67 -11.76 14.00
C VAL A 195 -14.25 -12.32 15.35
N GLU A 196 -12.99 -12.72 15.47
CA GLU A 196 -12.37 -13.23 16.69
C GLU A 196 -10.84 -13.13 16.56
N ASP A 197 -10.13 -13.16 17.68
CA ASP A 197 -8.67 -12.99 17.72
C ASP A 197 -8.17 -11.70 17.02
N GLY A 198 -9.05 -10.70 16.93
CA GLY A 198 -8.82 -9.41 16.27
C GLY A 198 -8.81 -9.47 14.74
N CYS A 199 -9.28 -10.56 14.13
CA CYS A 199 -9.37 -10.68 12.68
C CYS A 199 -10.79 -11.05 12.28
N LEU A 200 -11.21 -10.59 11.12
CA LEU A 200 -12.30 -11.21 10.38
C LEU A 200 -11.80 -12.52 9.78
N LYS A 201 -12.51 -13.62 10.02
CA LYS A 201 -12.26 -14.94 9.46
C LYS A 201 -13.40 -15.30 8.51
N ILE A 202 -13.11 -15.45 7.22
CA ILE A 202 -14.04 -15.98 6.22
C ILE A 202 -13.63 -17.42 5.92
N THR A 203 -14.46 -18.38 6.32
CA THR A 203 -14.12 -19.80 6.26
C THR A 203 -15.01 -20.53 5.26
N ALA A 204 -14.41 -21.05 4.18
CA ALA A 204 -15.06 -22.04 3.34
C ALA A 204 -15.06 -23.41 4.03
N ARG A 205 -16.18 -24.15 3.94
CA ARG A 205 -16.35 -25.46 4.57
C ARG A 205 -16.93 -26.47 3.58
N LEU A 206 -16.56 -27.74 3.75
CA LEU A 206 -17.22 -28.88 3.12
C LEU A 206 -18.45 -29.24 3.98
N GLU A 207 -19.59 -28.68 3.61
CA GLU A 207 -20.84 -28.73 4.35
C GLU A 207 -21.99 -28.57 3.34
N GLU A 208 -22.94 -29.52 3.33
CA GLU A 208 -24.07 -29.47 2.40
C GLU A 208 -25.11 -28.42 2.86
N GLU A 209 -25.43 -27.47 1.98
CA GLU A 209 -26.45 -26.44 2.21
C GLU A 209 -27.17 -26.16 0.88
N GLU A 210 -28.50 -26.22 0.87
CA GLU A 210 -29.35 -25.94 -0.31
C GLU A 210 -28.88 -26.62 -1.62
N GLY A 211 -28.40 -27.86 -1.52
CA GLY A 211 -27.92 -28.64 -2.68
C GLY A 211 -26.51 -28.30 -3.16
N CYS A 212 -25.80 -27.41 -2.48
CA CYS A 212 -24.38 -27.13 -2.69
C CYS A 212 -23.54 -27.97 -1.72
N ALA A 213 -22.37 -28.45 -2.17
CA ALA A 213 -21.48 -29.27 -1.33
C ALA A 213 -20.59 -28.46 -0.38
N TYR A 214 -20.55 -27.14 -0.54
CA TYR A 214 -19.68 -26.25 0.22
C TYR A 214 -20.47 -25.05 0.73
N THR A 215 -20.02 -24.48 1.85
CA THR A 215 -20.49 -23.17 2.35
C THR A 215 -19.34 -22.19 2.46
N SER A 216 -19.61 -20.89 2.30
CA SER A 216 -18.63 -19.80 2.51
C SER A 216 -19.34 -18.48 2.83
N SER A 217 -18.62 -17.36 2.94
CA SER A 217 -19.24 -16.02 3.04
C SER A 217 -18.69 -15.08 1.96
N ARG A 218 -19.56 -14.17 1.52
CA ARG A 218 -19.25 -13.03 0.67
C ARG A 218 -19.80 -11.78 1.34
N LEU A 219 -18.89 -10.92 1.80
CA LEU A 219 -19.22 -9.68 2.48
C LEU A 219 -19.07 -8.51 1.52
N ARG A 220 -19.96 -7.52 1.63
CA ARG A 220 -19.86 -6.27 0.87
C ARG A 220 -20.12 -5.04 1.73
N THR A 221 -19.56 -3.90 1.35
CA THR A 221 -19.80 -2.60 2.00
C THR A 221 -20.88 -1.76 1.30
N GLN A 222 -21.60 -2.32 0.32
CA GLN A 222 -22.56 -1.57 -0.50
C GLN A 222 -23.57 -0.79 0.36
N TYR A 223 -23.69 0.52 0.12
CA TYR A 223 -24.53 1.46 0.90
C TYR A 223 -24.14 1.66 2.38
N LYS A 224 -23.05 1.05 2.83
CA LYS A 224 -22.46 1.17 4.19
C LYS A 224 -21.08 1.83 4.15
N GLY A 225 -20.40 1.72 3.02
CA GLY A 225 -19.13 2.32 2.66
C GLY A 225 -18.95 2.21 1.16
N ASP A 226 -19.17 3.32 0.45
CA ASP A 226 -18.98 3.43 -0.99
C ASP A 226 -18.02 4.59 -1.25
N TRP A 227 -16.97 4.38 -2.03
CA TRP A 227 -15.93 5.38 -2.25
C TRP A 227 -15.79 5.71 -3.72
N LEU A 228 -15.55 6.98 -4.01
CA LEU A 228 -15.07 7.45 -5.30
C LEU A 228 -13.67 8.02 -5.07
N TYR A 229 -12.68 7.36 -5.66
CA TYR A 229 -11.26 7.62 -5.42
C TYR A 229 -10.85 7.37 -3.97
N GLY A 230 -9.55 7.30 -3.75
CA GLY A 230 -8.99 7.07 -2.43
C GLY A 230 -7.85 6.08 -2.44
N ARG A 231 -7.47 5.66 -1.25
CA ARG A 231 -6.62 4.51 -1.02
C ARG A 231 -7.36 3.51 -0.16
N ILE A 232 -7.43 2.27 -0.60
CA ILE A 232 -8.06 1.17 0.13
C ILE A 232 -6.97 0.18 0.47
N GLU A 233 -6.87 -0.21 1.73
CA GLU A 233 -5.93 -1.21 2.22
C GLU A 233 -6.71 -2.33 2.89
N VAL A 234 -6.35 -3.56 2.54
CA VAL A 234 -6.83 -4.77 3.21
C VAL A 234 -5.61 -5.57 3.64
N CYS A 235 -5.45 -5.74 4.94
CA CYS A 235 -4.39 -6.58 5.50
C CYS A 235 -4.94 -7.98 5.69
N ALA A 236 -4.49 -8.93 4.88
CA ALA A 236 -5.05 -10.27 4.86
C ALA A 236 -3.98 -11.36 4.75
N LYS A 237 -4.32 -12.54 5.25
CA LYS A 237 -3.62 -13.81 5.04
C LYS A 237 -4.57 -14.75 4.31
N LEU A 238 -4.08 -15.33 3.21
CA LEU A 238 -4.88 -16.20 2.35
C LEU A 238 -5.16 -17.55 3.02
N PRO A 239 -6.24 -18.26 2.64
CA PRO A 239 -6.47 -19.64 3.05
C PRO A 239 -5.32 -20.56 2.64
N PRO A 240 -5.18 -21.77 3.22
CA PRO A 240 -4.19 -22.75 2.79
C PRO A 240 -4.16 -22.97 1.26
N HIS A 241 -2.97 -23.19 0.70
CA HIS A 241 -2.80 -23.35 -0.75
C HIS A 241 -3.30 -24.71 -1.24
N HIS A 242 -4.56 -24.74 -1.70
CA HIS A 242 -5.18 -25.94 -2.27
C HIS A 242 -6.03 -25.62 -3.50
N ARG A 243 -6.02 -26.51 -4.49
CA ARG A 243 -6.86 -26.38 -5.69
C ARG A 243 -8.35 -26.28 -5.33
N GLY A 244 -9.08 -25.49 -6.11
CA GLY A 244 -10.51 -25.24 -5.89
C GLY A 244 -10.81 -24.02 -5.03
N LEU A 245 -9.87 -23.48 -4.25
CA LEU A 245 -10.10 -22.24 -3.48
C LEU A 245 -9.82 -20.99 -4.32
N TRP A 246 -10.66 -19.97 -4.13
CA TRP A 246 -10.57 -18.66 -4.78
C TRP A 246 -10.93 -17.51 -3.83
N PRO A 247 -10.01 -17.11 -2.94
CA PRO A 247 -10.18 -15.88 -2.15
C PRO A 247 -10.02 -14.64 -3.03
N ALA A 248 -10.81 -13.60 -2.74
CA ALA A 248 -10.78 -12.33 -3.46
C ALA A 248 -11.00 -11.11 -2.57
N ILE A 249 -10.32 -10.02 -2.92
CA ILE A 249 -10.47 -8.66 -2.42
C ILE A 249 -10.67 -7.76 -3.64
N TRP A 250 -11.88 -7.22 -3.80
CA TRP A 250 -12.29 -6.62 -5.06
C TRP A 250 -13.42 -5.62 -4.86
N LEU A 251 -13.74 -4.86 -5.90
CA LEU A 251 -14.73 -3.79 -5.86
C LEU A 251 -15.69 -3.87 -7.03
N LEU A 252 -16.95 -3.52 -6.76
CA LEU A 252 -18.01 -3.33 -7.75
C LEU A 252 -18.66 -1.95 -7.60
N PRO A 253 -19.24 -1.41 -8.68
CA PRO A 253 -19.90 -0.12 -8.65
C PRO A 253 -21.16 -0.19 -7.80
N THR A 254 -21.42 0.83 -6.99
CA THR A 254 -22.66 0.90 -6.21
C THR A 254 -23.89 1.08 -7.11
N ASP A 255 -23.71 1.81 -8.22
CA ASP A 255 -24.75 2.03 -9.24
C ASP A 255 -24.28 1.54 -10.61
N ASP A 256 -25.18 0.92 -11.39
CA ASP A 256 -24.94 0.54 -12.79
C ASP A 256 -25.01 1.75 -13.74
N ALA A 257 -24.25 2.81 -13.47
CA ALA A 257 -24.32 4.10 -14.18
C ALA A 257 -24.02 4.00 -15.68
N TYR A 258 -23.28 2.97 -16.09
CA TYR A 258 -22.89 2.71 -17.48
C TYR A 258 -23.55 1.43 -18.04
N GLY A 259 -24.55 0.90 -17.34
CA GLY A 259 -25.19 -0.38 -17.65
C GLY A 259 -24.60 -1.55 -16.85
N HIS A 260 -25.15 -2.74 -17.05
CA HIS A 260 -24.74 -3.94 -16.33
C HIS A 260 -23.28 -4.31 -16.59
N TRP A 261 -22.74 -5.14 -15.70
CA TRP A 261 -21.38 -5.70 -15.82
C TRP A 261 -21.11 -6.24 -17.24
N PRO A 262 -19.93 -5.97 -17.83
CA PRO A 262 -18.79 -5.27 -17.23
C PRO A 262 -18.79 -3.75 -17.47
N SER A 263 -19.90 -3.18 -17.96
CA SER A 263 -19.92 -1.78 -18.44
C SER A 263 -19.73 -0.75 -17.33
N SER A 264 -20.21 -1.03 -16.12
CA SER A 264 -20.01 -0.17 -14.95
C SER A 264 -18.73 -0.46 -14.16
N GLY A 265 -17.90 -1.40 -14.63
CA GLY A 265 -16.57 -1.66 -14.10
C GLY A 265 -16.49 -2.71 -13.00
N GLU A 266 -15.30 -3.24 -12.80
CA GLU A 266 -14.87 -4.10 -11.69
C GLU A 266 -13.39 -3.82 -11.41
N VAL A 267 -12.97 -3.88 -10.14
CA VAL A 267 -11.56 -3.71 -9.76
C VAL A 267 -11.16 -4.84 -8.83
N ASP A 268 -10.24 -5.69 -9.30
CA ASP A 268 -9.69 -6.80 -8.54
C ASP A 268 -8.35 -6.39 -7.94
N VAL A 269 -8.35 -6.15 -6.63
CA VAL A 269 -7.14 -5.75 -5.89
C VAL A 269 -6.28 -6.98 -5.60
N MET A 270 -6.92 -8.10 -5.29
CA MET A 270 -6.27 -9.38 -5.10
C MET A 270 -7.25 -10.51 -5.40
N GLU A 271 -6.86 -11.39 -6.32
CA GLU A 271 -7.42 -12.72 -6.45
C GLU A 271 -6.32 -13.77 -6.35
N HIS A 272 -6.60 -14.90 -5.73
CA HIS A 272 -5.70 -16.06 -5.75
C HIS A 272 -6.45 -17.30 -6.20
N VAL A 273 -5.78 -18.16 -6.96
CA VAL A 273 -6.38 -19.40 -7.47
C VAL A 273 -5.53 -20.58 -7.05
N GLY A 274 -6.08 -21.43 -6.18
CA GLY A 274 -5.27 -22.39 -5.42
C GLY A 274 -4.65 -23.55 -6.21
N TRP A 275 -4.93 -23.72 -7.50
CA TRP A 275 -4.19 -24.67 -8.36
C TRP A 275 -2.98 -24.06 -9.07
N LYS A 276 -2.86 -22.72 -9.08
CA LYS A 276 -1.68 -22.02 -9.61
C LYS A 276 -0.51 -22.15 -8.64
N GLU A 277 0.65 -21.65 -9.07
CA GLU A 277 1.84 -21.53 -8.22
C GLU A 277 1.50 -20.84 -6.88
N LYS A 278 2.00 -21.41 -5.78
CA LYS A 278 1.74 -20.94 -4.40
C LYS A 278 2.03 -19.44 -4.30
N GLY A 279 1.14 -18.69 -3.65
CA GLY A 279 1.34 -17.26 -3.45
C GLY A 279 1.14 -16.38 -4.70
N THR A 280 0.79 -16.96 -5.86
CA THR A 280 0.45 -16.15 -7.04
C THR A 280 -0.83 -15.38 -6.79
N VAL A 281 -0.75 -14.05 -6.80
CA VAL A 281 -1.92 -13.16 -6.73
C VAL A 281 -2.10 -12.42 -8.05
N HIS A 282 -3.35 -12.21 -8.42
CA HIS A 282 -3.79 -11.50 -9.61
C HIS A 282 -4.44 -10.18 -9.21
N ALA A 283 -4.22 -9.16 -10.02
CA ALA A 283 -4.89 -7.88 -9.93
C ALA A 283 -5.28 -7.40 -11.33
N GLY A 284 -6.37 -6.67 -11.43
CA GLY A 284 -6.90 -6.26 -12.72
C GLY A 284 -8.07 -5.31 -12.59
N VAL A 285 -8.52 -4.84 -13.75
CA VAL A 285 -9.78 -4.14 -13.90
C VAL A 285 -10.58 -4.76 -15.03
N HIS A 286 -11.90 -4.76 -14.90
CA HIS A 286 -12.80 -5.14 -15.98
C HIS A 286 -13.65 -3.95 -16.41
N THR A 287 -13.80 -3.78 -17.72
CA THR A 287 -14.62 -2.75 -18.37
C THR A 287 -15.41 -3.36 -19.53
N ARG A 288 -16.26 -2.57 -20.19
CA ARG A 288 -16.98 -3.04 -21.39
C ARG A 288 -16.03 -3.51 -22.48
N THR A 289 -14.87 -2.86 -22.65
CA THR A 289 -13.91 -3.19 -23.71
C THR A 289 -12.74 -4.07 -23.25
N SER A 290 -12.48 -4.15 -21.94
CA SER A 290 -11.43 -4.98 -21.36
C SER A 290 -12.00 -5.93 -20.32
N ASN A 291 -12.34 -7.17 -20.71
CA ASN A 291 -12.88 -8.15 -19.77
C ASN A 291 -12.51 -9.61 -20.12
N HIS A 292 -12.86 -10.53 -19.22
CA HIS A 292 -12.49 -11.94 -19.35
C HIS A 292 -13.31 -12.68 -20.42
N ARG A 293 -14.57 -12.29 -20.68
CA ARG A 293 -15.42 -12.90 -21.71
C ARG A 293 -14.85 -12.67 -23.10
N ASP A 294 -14.33 -11.47 -23.34
CA ASP A 294 -13.75 -11.06 -24.62
C ASP A 294 -12.25 -11.39 -24.74
N LYS A 295 -11.64 -11.90 -23.66
CA LYS A 295 -10.20 -12.20 -23.56
C LYS A 295 -9.30 -10.98 -23.79
N THR A 296 -9.80 -9.79 -23.45
CA THR A 296 -9.11 -8.50 -23.58
C THR A 296 -8.72 -7.89 -22.22
N HIS A 297 -9.05 -8.56 -21.12
CA HIS A 297 -8.73 -8.13 -19.75
C HIS A 297 -7.24 -7.83 -19.57
N ARG A 298 -6.96 -6.65 -19.02
CA ARG A 298 -5.64 -6.23 -18.59
C ARG A 298 -5.47 -6.64 -17.14
N THR A 299 -4.74 -7.72 -16.92
CA THR A 299 -4.40 -8.21 -15.57
C THR A 299 -2.89 -8.24 -15.40
N SER A 300 -2.45 -8.21 -14.15
CA SER A 300 -1.07 -8.46 -13.76
C SER A 300 -1.05 -9.44 -12.61
N SER A 301 0.10 -10.08 -12.40
CA SER A 301 0.27 -11.02 -11.31
C SER A 301 1.66 -10.91 -10.70
N THR A 302 1.75 -11.20 -9.41
CA THR A 302 3.01 -11.35 -8.68
C THR A 302 2.96 -12.57 -7.79
N VAL A 303 4.11 -13.04 -7.33
CA VAL A 303 4.22 -14.11 -6.33
C VAL A 303 4.51 -13.49 -4.96
N VAL A 304 3.77 -13.93 -3.96
CA VAL A 304 3.89 -13.55 -2.55
C VAL A 304 4.11 -14.85 -1.76
N ASP A 305 5.39 -15.22 -1.60
CA ASP A 305 5.80 -16.57 -1.17
C ASP A 305 5.13 -17.05 0.14
N ASP A 306 4.94 -16.14 1.10
CA ASP A 306 4.35 -16.40 2.42
C ASP A 306 2.89 -15.92 2.57
N ALA A 307 2.16 -15.69 1.47
CA ALA A 307 0.76 -15.21 1.50
C ALA A 307 -0.23 -16.08 2.30
N HIS A 308 0.10 -17.37 2.46
CA HIS A 308 -0.69 -18.34 3.21
C HIS A 308 -0.24 -18.46 4.68
N ASP A 309 0.93 -17.91 5.00
CA ASP A 309 1.65 -18.10 6.26
C ASP A 309 1.75 -16.77 7.06
N ALA A 310 1.60 -15.62 6.39
CA ALA A 310 1.71 -14.28 6.96
C ALA A 310 0.65 -13.32 6.40
N PHE A 311 0.40 -12.24 7.15
CA PHE A 311 -0.41 -11.13 6.69
C PHE A 311 0.37 -10.24 5.72
N HIS A 312 -0.30 -9.86 4.63
CA HIS A 312 0.18 -8.92 3.63
C HIS A 312 -0.84 -7.78 3.44
N VAL A 313 -0.36 -6.62 3.04
CA VAL A 313 -1.22 -5.46 2.74
C VAL A 313 -1.47 -5.39 1.24
N TYR A 314 -2.69 -5.73 0.84
CA TYR A 314 -3.20 -5.53 -0.51
C TYR A 314 -3.83 -4.14 -0.58
N SER A 315 -3.36 -3.29 -1.48
CA SER A 315 -3.85 -1.91 -1.54
C SER A 315 -4.12 -1.41 -2.94
N LEU A 316 -5.19 -0.62 -3.06
CA LEU A 316 -5.57 0.12 -4.24
C LEU A 316 -5.34 1.60 -3.97
N VAL A 317 -4.65 2.29 -4.87
CA VAL A 317 -4.64 3.76 -4.94
C VAL A 317 -5.37 4.16 -6.20
N TRP A 318 -6.54 4.76 -6.02
CA TRP A 318 -7.45 5.12 -7.10
C TRP A 318 -7.63 6.63 -7.17
N ARG A 319 -7.32 7.19 -8.34
CA ARG A 319 -7.38 8.61 -8.65
C ARG A 319 -8.20 8.83 -9.93
N VAL A 320 -8.44 10.10 -10.24
CA VAL A 320 -9.18 10.52 -11.44
C VAL A 320 -8.50 10.11 -12.76
N ASP A 321 -7.19 9.94 -12.74
CA ASP A 321 -6.32 9.68 -13.88
C ASP A 321 -5.86 8.21 -13.97
N GLY A 322 -6.14 7.39 -12.96
CA GLY A 322 -5.74 5.99 -12.98
C GLY A 322 -5.87 5.26 -11.65
N MET A 323 -5.43 4.01 -11.67
CA MET A 323 -5.37 3.11 -10.52
C MET A 323 -4.02 2.42 -10.43
N ASP A 324 -3.55 2.25 -9.21
CA ASP A 324 -2.36 1.47 -8.88
C ASP A 324 -2.73 0.43 -7.80
N VAL A 325 -2.42 -0.83 -8.04
CA VAL A 325 -2.54 -1.91 -7.05
C VAL A 325 -1.16 -2.30 -6.54
N PHE A 326 -1.04 -2.42 -5.22
CA PHE A 326 0.19 -2.80 -4.54
C PHE A 326 -0.02 -3.98 -3.61
N VAL A 327 1.06 -4.76 -3.42
CA VAL A 327 1.19 -5.74 -2.35
C VAL A 327 2.40 -5.37 -1.49
N ASP A 328 2.18 -5.11 -0.20
CA ASP A 328 3.21 -4.63 0.74
C ASP A 328 3.97 -3.37 0.25
N GLY A 329 3.31 -2.56 -0.57
CA GLY A 329 3.90 -1.38 -1.19
C GLY A 329 4.74 -1.67 -2.44
N ASP A 330 4.71 -2.89 -3.00
CA ASP A 330 5.29 -3.17 -4.31
C ASP A 330 4.21 -3.02 -5.38
N LEU A 331 4.46 -2.22 -6.42
CA LEU A 331 3.50 -2.02 -7.51
C LEU A 331 3.30 -3.33 -8.28
N VAL A 332 2.07 -3.82 -8.34
CA VAL A 332 1.70 -5.06 -9.05
C VAL A 332 0.95 -4.75 -10.34
N HIS A 333 0.05 -3.78 -10.30
CA HIS A 333 -0.79 -3.44 -11.45
C HIS A 333 -0.98 -1.93 -11.53
N ARG A 334 -0.94 -1.39 -12.76
CA ARG A 334 -1.19 0.02 -13.04
C ARG A 334 -2.10 0.12 -14.25
N VAL A 335 -3.12 0.96 -14.13
CA VAL A 335 -4.01 1.31 -15.23
C VAL A 335 -4.12 2.83 -15.28
N LEU A 336 -3.80 3.41 -16.42
CA LEU A 336 -3.96 4.84 -16.66
C LEU A 336 -5.23 5.08 -17.46
N ARG A 337 -6.05 6.03 -17.04
CA ARG A 337 -7.27 6.41 -17.75
C ARG A 337 -7.01 6.80 -19.21
N SER A 338 -5.86 7.41 -19.49
CA SER A 338 -5.46 7.81 -20.84
C SER A 338 -5.16 6.63 -21.78
N GLU A 339 -4.99 5.43 -21.25
CA GLU A 339 -4.64 4.21 -22.00
C GLU A 339 -5.84 3.27 -22.18
N GLU A 340 -7.01 3.66 -21.67
CA GLU A 340 -8.26 2.90 -21.77
C GLU A 340 -9.25 3.55 -22.75
N GLU A 341 -10.00 2.73 -23.46
CA GLU A 341 -11.06 3.21 -24.37
C GLU A 341 -12.30 3.67 -23.58
N ASP A 342 -12.63 2.94 -22.52
CA ASP A 342 -13.70 3.25 -21.57
C ASP A 342 -13.18 3.33 -20.14
N TRP A 343 -13.79 4.20 -19.32
CA TRP A 343 -13.35 4.43 -17.93
C TRP A 343 -14.56 4.55 -16.99
N PRO A 344 -15.17 3.42 -16.58
CA PRO A 344 -16.32 3.43 -15.68
C PRO A 344 -15.93 3.68 -14.21
N PHE A 345 -14.66 3.95 -13.92
CA PHE A 345 -14.13 4.17 -12.59
C PHE A 345 -14.17 5.64 -12.15
N ASP A 346 -15.28 6.32 -12.44
CA ASP A 346 -15.59 7.69 -12.03
C ASP A 346 -16.88 7.80 -11.20
N LYS A 347 -17.43 6.65 -10.78
CA LYS A 347 -18.55 6.52 -9.83
C LYS A 347 -18.08 5.85 -8.56
N ARG A 348 -18.95 5.82 -7.54
CA ARG A 348 -18.62 5.18 -6.26
C ARG A 348 -18.67 3.66 -6.37
N PHE A 349 -17.73 2.99 -5.72
CA PHE A 349 -17.59 1.54 -5.67
C PHE A 349 -17.61 1.08 -4.21
N TYR A 350 -18.11 -0.13 -3.98
CA TYR A 350 -18.07 -0.81 -2.70
C TYR A 350 -17.05 -1.95 -2.71
N LEU A 351 -16.52 -2.28 -1.54
CA LEU A 351 -15.57 -3.37 -1.35
C LEU A 351 -16.30 -4.70 -1.14
N LEU A 352 -15.73 -5.78 -1.67
CA LEU A 352 -16.12 -7.16 -1.44
C LEU A 352 -14.95 -7.98 -0.89
N LEU A 353 -15.28 -8.90 0.02
CA LEU A 353 -14.37 -9.92 0.55
C LEU A 353 -15.08 -11.28 0.49
N ASN A 354 -14.46 -12.28 -0.14
CA ASN A 354 -15.02 -13.64 -0.17
C ASN A 354 -13.95 -14.70 -0.33
N VAL A 355 -14.36 -15.95 -0.08
CA VAL A 355 -13.64 -17.17 -0.49
C VAL A 355 -14.59 -18.02 -1.32
N ALA A 356 -14.45 -18.00 -2.64
CA ALA A 356 -15.18 -18.89 -3.53
C ALA A 356 -14.55 -20.30 -3.56
N VAL A 357 -15.35 -21.29 -3.95
CA VAL A 357 -14.96 -22.68 -4.13
C VAL A 357 -15.38 -23.14 -5.52
N GLY A 358 -14.46 -23.72 -6.29
CA GLY A 358 -14.74 -24.16 -7.65
C GLY A 358 -14.70 -23.01 -8.65
N GLY A 359 -15.72 -22.90 -9.50
CA GLY A 359 -15.73 -21.93 -10.60
C GLY A 359 -14.97 -22.42 -11.83
N LYS A 360 -15.23 -21.83 -12.99
CA LYS A 360 -14.49 -22.12 -14.24
C LYS A 360 -12.99 -21.94 -14.10
N TRP A 361 -12.57 -21.00 -13.25
CA TRP A 361 -11.17 -20.69 -13.05
C TRP A 361 -10.53 -21.54 -11.96
N ALA A 362 -10.96 -21.42 -10.70
CA ALA A 362 -10.33 -22.16 -9.60
C ALA A 362 -10.72 -23.64 -9.51
N GLY A 363 -11.88 -24.00 -10.05
CA GLY A 363 -12.36 -25.38 -10.17
C GLY A 363 -11.84 -26.12 -11.41
N LYS A 364 -11.03 -25.47 -12.26
CA LYS A 364 -10.50 -26.06 -13.51
C LYS A 364 -9.87 -27.44 -13.32
N HIS A 365 -9.20 -27.67 -12.19
CA HIS A 365 -8.56 -28.94 -11.86
C HIS A 365 -9.28 -29.69 -10.74
N GLY A 366 -10.56 -29.40 -10.49
CA GLY A 366 -11.34 -29.91 -9.38
C GLY A 366 -11.01 -29.24 -8.05
N VAL A 367 -11.80 -29.58 -7.03
CA VAL A 367 -11.61 -29.11 -5.64
C VAL A 367 -10.88 -30.19 -4.85
N ASP A 368 -9.94 -29.79 -4.00
CA ASP A 368 -9.29 -30.67 -3.04
C ASP A 368 -10.12 -30.77 -1.74
N PRO A 369 -10.68 -31.94 -1.37
CA PRO A 369 -11.46 -32.09 -0.15
C PRO A 369 -10.65 -31.82 1.12
N GLU A 370 -9.33 -32.04 1.08
CA GLU A 370 -8.43 -31.79 2.23
C GLU A 370 -8.16 -30.30 2.46
N ALA A 371 -8.66 -29.43 1.58
CA ALA A 371 -8.54 -27.97 1.74
C ALA A 371 -9.37 -27.44 2.92
N PHE A 372 -10.40 -28.18 3.35
CA PHE A 372 -11.43 -27.67 4.26
C PHE A 372 -11.22 -28.08 5.72
N PRO A 373 -11.50 -27.19 6.70
CA PRO A 373 -11.94 -25.80 6.51
C PRO A 373 -10.81 -24.87 6.02
N ALA A 374 -11.13 -23.97 5.09
CA ALA A 374 -10.18 -23.03 4.48
C ALA A 374 -10.54 -21.60 4.88
N THR A 375 -9.66 -20.90 5.60
CA THR A 375 -9.96 -19.57 6.16
C THR A 375 -9.09 -18.47 5.58
N MET A 376 -9.70 -17.43 5.01
CA MET A 376 -9.05 -16.15 4.79
C MET A 376 -9.17 -15.31 6.05
N GLU A 377 -8.05 -14.82 6.57
CA GLU A 377 -8.01 -13.96 7.74
C GLU A 377 -7.73 -12.52 7.32
N VAL A 378 -8.55 -11.57 7.75
CA VAL A 378 -8.41 -10.14 7.48
C VAL A 378 -8.19 -9.41 8.79
N ALA A 379 -7.00 -8.86 8.98
CA ALA A 379 -6.61 -8.12 10.17
C ALA A 379 -7.23 -6.73 10.22
N TYR A 380 -7.32 -6.04 9.09
CA TYR A 380 -8.04 -4.76 8.99
C TYR A 380 -8.45 -4.45 7.55
N VAL A 381 -9.42 -3.56 7.43
CA VAL A 381 -9.70 -2.80 6.21
C VAL A 381 -9.64 -1.32 6.55
N ARG A 382 -8.87 -0.55 5.78
CA ARG A 382 -8.73 0.90 5.97
C ARG A 382 -8.92 1.63 4.65
N VAL A 383 -9.71 2.69 4.68
CA VAL A 383 -9.94 3.56 3.52
C VAL A 383 -9.55 4.98 3.86
N TYR A 384 -8.75 5.55 2.96
CA TYR A 384 -8.18 6.87 3.08
C TYR A 384 -8.61 7.74 1.90
N ARG A 385 -8.82 9.02 2.20
CA ARG A 385 -9.05 10.05 1.20
C ARG A 385 -7.82 10.95 1.10
N GLU A 386 -7.48 11.37 -0.10
CA GLU A 386 -6.41 12.34 -0.29
C GLU A 386 -6.87 13.71 0.27
N ARG A 387 -6.00 14.37 1.02
CA ARG A 387 -6.20 15.73 1.52
C ARG A 387 -6.06 16.65 0.33
N CYS A 388 -7.06 17.50 0.11
CA CYS A 388 -6.91 18.63 -0.79
C CYS A 388 -5.81 19.53 -0.22
N SER A 389 -4.70 19.68 -0.96
CA SER A 389 -3.61 20.61 -0.67
C SER A 389 -3.99 22.04 -0.96
#